data_AF-A0A1Q7SRC8-F1
#
_entry.id   AF-A0A1Q7SRC8-F1
#
_cell.length_a   1.000
_cell.length_b   1.000
_cell.length_c   1.000
_cell.angle_alpha   90.00
_cell.angle_beta   90.00
_cell.angle_gamma   90.00
#
_symmetry.space_group_name_H-M   'P 1'
#
loop_
_entity.id
_entity.type
_entity.pdbx_description
1 polymer ?
#
loop_
_entity_poly.entity_id
_entity_poly.type
_entity_poly.pdbx_seq_one_letter_code
_entity_poly.pdbx_strand_id
1 'polypeptide(L)' 'MARADNFEEFEATSLFCPRCRRATPVRKKLLLVLPSGNKYDYVCAECGATVGGKTDNDASAFHTTIPPASPRDFR' A
#
# COMPACT_ATOMS: atom_id res chain seq x y z
N MET A 1 4.58 -1.30 -27.77
CA MET A 1 3.30 -1.01 -27.10
C MET A 1 3.05 -2.11 -26.07
N ALA A 2 3.45 -1.88 -24.82
CA ALA A 2 3.20 -2.82 -23.74
C ALA A 2 1.68 -2.89 -23.51
N ARG A 3 1.12 -4.11 -23.52
CA ARG A 3 -0.30 -4.36 -23.28
C ARG A 3 -0.63 -3.79 -21.92
N ALA A 4 -1.56 -2.82 -21.88
CA ALA A 4 -2.15 -2.34 -20.64
C ALA A 4 -2.98 -3.49 -20.07
N ASP A 5 -2.33 -4.29 -19.24
CA ASP A 5 -2.94 -5.31 -18.41
C ASP A 5 -3.86 -4.56 -17.43
N ASN A 6 -5.10 -4.32 -17.85
CA ASN A 6 -6.18 -3.72 -17.07
C ASN A 6 -6.71 -4.72 -16.03
N PHE A 7 -5.81 -5.47 -15.41
CA PHE A 7 -6.13 -6.17 -14.18
C PHE A 7 -6.05 -5.12 -13.08
N GLU A 8 -7.15 -4.40 -12.91
CA GLU A 8 -7.40 -3.62 -11.70
C GLU A 8 -7.05 -4.51 -10.51
N GLU A 9 -5.98 -4.16 -9.81
CA GLU A 9 -5.47 -4.91 -8.67
C GLU A 9 -6.66 -5.18 -7.74
N PHE A 10 -7.02 -6.45 -7.51
CA PHE A 10 -8.14 -6.79 -6.64
C PHE A 10 -7.82 -6.33 -5.22
N GLU A 11 -8.36 -5.17 -4.85
CA GLU A 11 -8.26 -4.66 -3.50
C GLU A 11 -9.34 -5.31 -2.63
N ALA A 12 -8.94 -5.74 -1.43
CA ALA A 12 -9.90 -6.30 -0.48
C ALA A 12 -10.79 -5.16 0.01
N THR A 13 -12.03 -5.06 -0.49
CA THR A 13 -12.98 -4.03 -0.05
C THR A 13 -13.59 -4.34 1.32
N SER A 14 -13.70 -5.62 1.69
CA SER A 14 -14.22 -6.07 2.98
C SER A 14 -13.35 -7.17 3.61
N LEU A 15 -13.06 -7.02 4.90
CA LEU A 15 -12.37 -8.03 5.70
C LEU A 15 -13.09 -8.20 7.04
N PHE A 16 -12.93 -9.38 7.62
CA PHE A 16 -13.41 -9.66 8.96
C PHE A 16 -12.57 -8.90 9.99
N CYS A 17 -13.23 -8.03 10.77
CA CYS A 17 -12.56 -7.34 11.86
C CYS A 17 -12.77 -8.11 13.19
N PRO A 18 -11.71 -8.53 13.89
CA PRO A 18 -11.84 -9.23 15.17
C PRO A 18 -12.45 -8.37 16.28
N ARG A 19 -12.36 -7.03 16.18
CA ARG A 19 -12.96 -6.11 17.16
C ARG A 19 -14.45 -5.90 16.93
N CYS A 20 -14.87 -5.71 15.68
CA CYS A 20 -16.29 -5.54 15.32
C CYS A 20 -17.03 -6.88 15.18
N ARG A 21 -16.30 -8.01 15.11
CA ARG A 21 -16.82 -9.38 14.91
C ARG A 21 -17.75 -9.51 13.71
N ARG A 22 -17.51 -8.71 12.67
CA ARG A 22 -18.30 -8.68 11.42
C ARG A 22 -17.39 -8.38 10.24
N ALA A 23 -17.83 -8.73 9.04
CA ALA A 23 -17.21 -8.25 7.81
C ALA A 23 -17.46 -6.74 7.71
N THR A 24 -16.38 -5.97 7.75
CA THR A 24 -16.44 -4.50 7.67
C THR A 24 -15.70 -4.03 6.43
N PRO A 25 -16.13 -2.90 5.83
CA PRO A 25 -15.32 -2.26 4.80
C PRO A 25 -13.96 -1.88 5.37
N VAL A 26 -12.92 -2.06 4.56
CA VAL A 26 -11.54 -1.71 4.95
C VAL A 26 -11.01 -0.60 4.07
N ARG A 27 -10.05 0.15 4.62
CA ARG A 27 -9.31 1.18 3.89
C ARG A 27 -7.84 0.75 3.83
N LYS A 28 -7.25 0.85 2.64
CA LYS A 28 -5.81 0.64 2.41
C LYS A 28 -5.05 1.90 2.85
N LYS A 29 -4.05 1.74 3.70
CA LYS A 29 -3.17 2.83 4.13
C LYS A 29 -1.73 2.48 3.78
N LEU A 30 -1.08 3.32 2.99
CA LEU A 30 0.34 3.18 2.68
C LEU A 30 1.15 3.37 3.97
N LEU A 31 1.93 2.36 4.32
CA LEU A 31 2.71 2.34 5.55
C LEU A 31 4.19 2.57 5.27
N LEU A 32 4.71 1.94 4.22
CA LEU A 32 6.11 2.10 3.82
C LEU A 32 6.27 2.04 2.31
N VAL A 33 7.14 2.89 1.79
CA VAL A 33 7.58 2.88 0.39
C VAL A 33 8.99 2.31 0.36
N LEU A 34 9.20 1.18 -0.30
CA LEU A 34 10.51 0.53 -0.43
C LEU A 34 10.96 0.52 -1.90
N PRO A 35 12.27 0.41 -2.16
CA PRO A 35 12.79 0.23 -3.52
C PRO A 35 12.23 -0.99 -4.26
N SER A 36 11.84 -2.02 -3.51
CA SER A 36 11.28 -3.26 -4.06
C SER A 36 9.75 -3.24 -4.20
N GLY A 37 9.07 -2.25 -3.64
CA GLY A 37 7.61 -2.25 -3.56
C GLY A 37 7.03 -1.42 -2.43
N ASN A 38 5.70 -1.33 -2.39
CA ASN A 38 4.95 -0.57 -1.41
C ASN A 38 4.26 -1.51 -0.41
N LYS A 39 4.40 -1.21 0.89
CA LYS A 39 3.71 -1.92 1.96
C LYS A 39 2.52 -1.13 2.44
N TYR A 40 1.38 -1.79 2.48
CA TYR A 40 0.10 -1.23 2.90
C TYR A 40 -0.49 -2.03 4.05
N ASP A 41 -1.19 -1.32 4.94
CA ASP A 41 -2.03 -1.92 5.97
C ASP A 41 -3.51 -1.71 5.62
N TYR A 42 -4.30 -2.76 5.82
CA TYR A 42 -5.74 -2.68 5.79
C TYR A 42 -6.25 -2.36 7.18
N VAL A 43 -6.94 -1.24 7.31
CA VAL A 43 -7.59 -0.82 8.55
C VAL A 43 -9.10 -0.89 8.40
N CYS A 44 -9.78 -1.36 9.44
CA CYS A 44 -11.23 -1.33 9.50
C CYS A 44 -11.73 0.12 9.45
N ALA A 45 -12.64 0.45 8.53
CA ALA A 45 -13.18 1.79 8.40
C ALA A 45 -14.03 2.23 9.61
N GLU A 46 -14.53 1.27 10.39
CA GLU A 46 -15.41 1.51 11.54
C GLU A 46 -14.62 1.72 12.83
N CYS A 47 -13.67 0.83 13.14
CA CYS A 47 -12.94 0.84 14.42
C CYS A 47 -11.46 1.22 14.31
N GLY A 48 -10.92 1.36 13.09
CA GLY A 48 -9.51 1.69 12.86
C GLY A 48 -8.52 0.58 13.17
N ALA A 49 -8.97 -0.62 13.54
CA ALA A 49 -8.07 -1.74 13.80
C ALA A 49 -7.41 -2.24 12.51
N THR A 50 -6.12 -2.57 12.60
CA THR A 50 -5.39 -3.27 11.55
C THR A 50 -5.93 -4.69 11.40
N VAL A 51 -6.48 -5.01 10.24
CA VAL A 51 -7.11 -6.30 9.95
C VAL A 51 -6.30 -7.15 8.97
N GLY A 52 -5.28 -6.56 8.33
CA GLY A 52 -4.35 -7.26 7.47
C GLY A 52 -3.33 -6.31 6.87
N GLY A 53 -2.40 -6.87 6.09
CA GLY A 53 -1.42 -6.09 5.33
C GLY A 53 -1.22 -6.68 3.94
N LYS A 54 -0.84 -5.81 2.99
CA LYS A 54 -0.47 -6.16 1.61
C LYS A 54 0.89 -5.57 1.30
N THR A 55 1.67 -6.30 0.52
CA THR A 55 2.89 -5.75 -0.10
C THR A 55 2.70 -5.85 -1.60
N ASP A 56 2.73 -4.71 -2.27
CA ASP A 56 2.71 -4.59 -3.72
C ASP A 56 4.16 -4.43 -4.19
N ASN A 57 4.53 -5.10 -5.28
CA ASN A 57 5.90 -5.01 -5.84
C ASN A 57 6.09 -3.77 -6.75
N ASP A 58 5.17 -2.81 -6.68
CA ASP A 58 5.27 -1.57 -7.44
C ASP A 58 6.24 -0.59 -6.77
N ALA A 59 7.34 -0.31 -7.44
CA ALA A 59 8.39 0.61 -6.98
C ALA A 59 8.18 2.06 -7.47
N SER A 60 7.10 2.35 -8.21
CA SER A 60 6.91 3.66 -8.84
C SER A 60 6.77 4.80 -7.82
N ALA A 61 6.12 4.52 -6.68
CA ALA A 61 6.02 5.47 -5.56
C ALA A 61 7.38 5.77 -4.91
N PHE A 62 8.31 4.81 -4.93
CA PHE A 62 9.67 5.02 -4.42
C PHE A 62 10.40 6.05 -5.27
N HIS A 63 10.37 5.90 -6.58
CA HIS A 63 11.03 6.85 -7.50
C HIS A 63 10.46 8.29 -7.40
N THR A 64 9.19 8.44 -7.03
CA THR A 64 8.57 9.77 -6.86
C THR A 64 8.94 10.41 -5.53
N THR A 65 9.18 9.61 -4.49
CA THR A 65 9.44 10.11 -3.13
C THR A 65 10.92 10.35 -2.83
N ILE A 66 11.84 9.73 -3.58
CA ILE A 66 13.27 10.00 -3.42
C ILE A 66 13.61 11.40 -3.93
N PRO A 67 14.19 12.29 -3.11
CA PRO A 67 14.75 13.55 -3.60
C PRO A 67 15.95 13.27 -4.51
N PRO A 68 16.17 14.06 -5.57
CA PRO A 68 17.34 13.88 -6.43
C PRO A 68 18.60 13.99 -5.57
N ALA A 69 19.50 13.00 -5.68
CA ALA A 69 20.77 13.01 -4.96
C ALA A 69 21.53 14.32 -5.31
N SER A 70 21.92 15.07 -4.29
CA SER A 70 22.62 16.32 -4.49
C SER A 70 24.10 16.01 -4.77
N PRO A 71 24.78 16.79 -5.63
CA PRO A 71 26.21 16.61 -5.86
C PRO A 71 27.08 16.87 -4.61
N ARG A 72 26.48 17.35 -3.50
CA ARG A 72 27.17 17.64 -2.24
C ARG A 72 27.27 16.43 -1.31
N ASP A 73 26.57 15.33 -1.60
CA ASP A 73 26.57 14.12 -0.76
C ASP A 73 27.83 13.25 -0.94
N PHE A 74 28.71 13.59 -1.89
CA PHE A 74 29.94 12.87 -2.22
C PHE A 74 31.24 13.57 -1.76
N ARG A 75 31.16 14.54 -0.83
CA ARG A 75 32.31 15.32 -0.33
C ARG A 75 32.56 15.07 1.15
#